data_AF-A0A8T4GGK9-F1
#
_entry.id   AF-A0A8T4GGK9-F1
#
_cell.length_a   1.000
_cell.length_b   1.000
_cell.length_c   1.000
_cell.angle_alpha   90.00
_cell.angle_beta   90.00
_cell.angle_gamma   90.00
#
_symmetry.space_group_name_H-M   'P 1'
#
loop_
_entity.id
_entity.type
_entity.pdbx_description
1 polymer ?
#
loop_
_entity_poly.entity_id
_entity_poly.type
_entity_poly.pdbx_seq_one_letter_code
_entity_poly.pdbx_strand_id
1 'polypeptide(L)'
;MDTDDDLHEWAESLSWNHIDEDDYEGIDEHEYVVSDWYDGEDLEIFHQFRKYIEQNGESEIYNGNEFKKVEINDYKYWITSSYYSDGLCLNRSNVGID
;
A
#
# COMPACT_ATOMS: atom_id res chain seq x y z
N MET A 1 -8.53 7.15 19.48
CA MET A 1 -8.15 7.30 18.08
C MET A 1 -7.51 5.98 17.75
N ASP A 2 -8.23 5.15 17.02
CA ASP A 2 -7.74 3.86 16.55
C ASP A 2 -6.81 4.18 15.38
N THR A 3 -5.51 3.93 15.57
CA THR A 3 -4.45 4.24 14.59
C THR A 3 -4.78 3.67 13.20
N ASP A 4 -5.50 2.55 13.16
CA ASP A 4 -5.93 1.86 11.95
C ASP A 4 -6.92 2.72 11.14
N ASP A 5 -7.91 3.32 11.81
CA ASP A 5 -8.90 4.19 11.17
C ASP A 5 -8.23 5.49 10.65
N ASP A 6 -7.34 6.09 11.44
CA ASP A 6 -6.63 7.32 11.04
C ASP A 6 -5.75 7.07 9.78
N LEU A 7 -5.08 5.91 9.72
CA LEU A 7 -4.26 5.51 8.56
C LEU A 7 -5.11 5.18 7.33
N HIS A 8 -6.22 4.46 7.52
CA HIS A 8 -7.15 4.14 6.45
C HIS A 8 -7.79 5.41 5.87
N GLU A 9 -8.28 6.33 6.71
CA GLU A 9 -8.84 7.61 6.27
C GLU A 9 -7.82 8.44 5.49
N TRP A 10 -6.56 8.48 5.94
CA TRP A 10 -5.49 9.13 5.18
C TRP A 10 -5.27 8.44 3.84
N ALA A 11 -5.19 7.11 3.79
CA ALA A 11 -5.06 6.36 2.54
C ALA A 11 -6.21 6.64 1.56
N GLU A 12 -7.45 6.68 2.03
CA GLU A 12 -8.62 7.02 1.20
C GLU A 12 -8.56 8.44 0.62
N SER A 13 -7.83 9.36 1.26
CA SER A 13 -7.66 10.73 0.77
C SER A 13 -6.68 10.86 -0.41
N LEU A 14 -5.87 9.81 -0.67
CA LEU A 14 -4.79 9.86 -1.66
C LEU A 14 -5.33 9.72 -3.08
N SER A 15 -4.62 10.34 -4.04
CA SER A 15 -4.88 10.17 -5.47
C SER A 15 -4.16 8.93 -6.00
N TRP A 16 -4.81 7.77 -5.87
CA TRP A 16 -4.26 6.49 -6.29
C TRP A 16 -4.14 6.37 -7.81
N ASN A 17 -3.04 5.74 -8.26
CA ASN A 17 -2.91 5.30 -9.63
C ASN A 17 -3.26 3.83 -9.71
N HIS A 18 -3.80 3.45 -10.86
CA HIS A 18 -4.23 2.10 -11.13
C HIS A 18 -3.14 1.37 -11.91
N ILE A 19 -2.76 0.17 -11.46
CA ILE A 19 -1.94 -0.76 -12.26
C ILE A 19 -2.90 -1.80 -12.82
N ASP A 20 -3.05 -1.78 -14.13
CA ASP A 20 -3.80 -2.82 -14.84
C ASP A 20 -3.03 -4.14 -14.76
N GLU A 21 -3.75 -5.26 -14.63
CA GLU A 21 -3.19 -6.63 -14.61
C GLU A 21 -2.26 -6.89 -15.83
N ASP A 22 -2.56 -6.28 -16.98
CA ASP A 22 -1.75 -6.39 -18.20
C ASP A 22 -0.36 -5.76 -18.07
N ASP A 23 -0.18 -4.78 -17.18
CA ASP A 23 1.12 -4.16 -16.91
C ASP A 23 2.02 -5.07 -16.05
N TYR A 24 1.44 -6.10 -15.41
CA TYR A 24 2.17 -7.03 -14.55
C TYR A 24 1.57 -8.43 -14.61
N GLU A 25 2.10 -9.26 -15.53
CA GLU A 25 1.67 -10.66 -15.70
C GLU A 25 1.67 -11.40 -14.34
N GLY A 26 0.47 -11.54 -13.75
CA GLY A 26 0.23 -12.23 -12.49
C GLY A 26 0.28 -11.36 -11.23
N ILE A 27 -0.01 -10.05 -11.29
CA ILE A 27 -0.48 -9.25 -10.15
C ILE A 27 -1.97 -8.93 -10.35
N ASP A 28 -2.81 -9.16 -9.32
CA ASP A 28 -4.23 -8.76 -9.37
C ASP A 28 -4.37 -7.23 -9.54
N GLU A 29 -5.52 -6.76 -10.01
CA GLU A 29 -5.80 -5.32 -10.15
C GLU A 29 -5.53 -4.56 -8.83
N HIS A 30 -4.60 -3.60 -8.85
CA HIS A 30 -4.13 -2.90 -7.65
C HIS A 30 -4.03 -1.39 -7.83
N GLU A 31 -4.30 -0.68 -6.75
CA GLU A 31 -4.12 0.76 -6.65
C GLU A 31 -2.83 1.08 -5.89
N TYR A 32 -2.03 2.04 -6.36
CA TYR A 32 -0.78 2.44 -5.67
C TYR A 32 -0.48 3.94 -5.71
N VAL A 33 0.43 4.34 -4.83
CA VAL A 33 1.01 5.69 -4.71
C VAL A 33 2.48 5.60 -4.29
N VAL A 34 3.33 6.51 -4.79
CA VAL A 34 4.79 6.50 -4.56
C VAL A 34 5.19 7.51 -3.48
N SER A 35 6.03 7.10 -2.54
CA SER A 35 6.55 7.93 -1.45
C SER A 35 7.24 9.20 -1.91
N ASP A 36 7.91 9.13 -3.07
CA ASP A 36 8.65 10.25 -3.68
C ASP A 36 7.73 11.42 -4.08
N TRP A 37 6.42 11.19 -4.12
CA TRP A 37 5.42 12.22 -4.42
C TRP A 37 4.97 12.97 -3.17
N TYR A 38 5.34 12.51 -1.97
CA TYR A 38 4.97 13.15 -0.72
C TYR A 38 6.05 14.10 -0.21
N ASP A 39 5.62 15.18 0.41
CA ASP A 39 6.43 16.08 1.22
C ASP A 39 5.70 16.42 2.54
N GLY A 40 6.40 17.05 3.47
CA GLY A 40 5.80 17.55 4.72
C GLY A 40 5.07 16.48 5.55
N GLU A 41 3.83 16.78 5.93
CA GLU A 41 2.99 15.94 6.78
C GLU A 41 2.61 14.61 6.09
N ASP A 42 2.38 14.61 4.78
CA ASP A 42 2.05 13.38 4.04
C ASP A 42 3.23 12.39 4.04
N LEU A 43 4.46 12.90 3.95
CA LEU A 43 5.65 12.04 4.05
C LEU A 43 5.80 11.45 5.46
N GLU A 44 5.43 12.22 6.50
CA GLU A 44 5.44 11.71 7.87
C GLU A 44 4.40 10.60 8.05
N ILE A 45 3.17 10.82 7.58
CA ILE A 45 2.08 9.83 7.68
C ILE A 45 2.42 8.58 6.86
N PHE A 46 2.99 8.72 5.66
CA PHE A 46 3.48 7.58 4.88
C PHE A 46 4.47 6.71 5.68
N HIS A 47 5.44 7.33 6.35
CA HIS A 47 6.39 6.60 7.18
C HIS A 47 5.74 5.94 8.40
N GLN A 48 4.75 6.59 9.00
CA GLN A 48 3.96 5.99 10.08
C GLN A 48 3.20 4.76 9.59
N PHE A 49 2.55 4.85 8.42
CA PHE A 49 1.86 3.73 7.81
C PHE A 49 2.81 2.59 7.46
N ARG A 50 3.95 2.88 6.82
CA ARG A 50 4.98 1.88 6.55
C ARG A 50 5.39 1.13 7.83
N LYS A 51 5.69 1.88 8.90
CA LYS A 51 6.09 1.30 10.18
C LYS A 51 4.98 0.45 10.78
N TYR A 52 3.73 0.89 10.65
CA TYR A 52 2.56 0.13 11.07
C TYR A 52 2.47 -1.21 10.33
N ILE A 53 2.63 -1.23 9.01
CA ILE A 53 2.66 -2.46 8.19
C ILE A 53 3.83 -3.36 8.61
N GLU A 54 5.01 -2.80 8.84
CA GLU A 54 6.19 -3.56 9.27
C GLU A 54 5.98 -4.23 10.64
N GLN A 55 5.19 -3.62 11.53
CA GLN A 55 4.97 -4.10 12.89
C GLN A 55 3.79 -5.05 13.04
N ASN A 56 2.68 -4.77 12.34
CA ASN A 56 1.42 -5.49 12.48
C ASN A 56 1.09 -6.38 11.28
N GLY A 57 1.81 -6.21 10.17
CA GLY A 57 1.53 -6.93 8.95
C GLY A 57 1.92 -8.41 9.00
N GLU A 58 1.09 -9.22 8.36
CA GLU A 58 1.31 -10.63 8.12
C GLU A 58 2.22 -10.81 6.90
N SER A 59 3.17 -11.74 6.98
CA SER A 59 4.00 -12.11 5.83
C SER A 59 3.17 -12.88 4.81
N GLU A 60 3.27 -12.47 3.55
CA GLU A 60 2.72 -13.19 2.41
C GLU A 60 3.79 -13.30 1.32
N ILE A 61 3.74 -14.39 0.55
CA ILE A 61 4.62 -14.60 -0.59
C ILE A 61 3.81 -14.40 -1.85
N TYR A 62 4.22 -13.46 -2.69
CA TYR A 62 3.60 -13.18 -3.99
C TYR A 62 4.68 -13.15 -5.06
N ASN A 63 4.49 -13.93 -6.12
CA ASN A 63 5.46 -14.08 -7.22
C ASN A 63 6.91 -14.34 -6.74
N GLY A 64 7.06 -15.12 -5.66
CA GLY A 64 8.36 -15.50 -5.10
C GLY A 64 9.02 -14.44 -4.20
N ASN A 65 8.36 -13.30 -3.99
CA ASN A 65 8.82 -12.26 -3.07
C ASN A 65 7.97 -12.27 -1.79
N GLU A 66 8.63 -12.21 -0.63
CA GLU A 66 7.95 -12.04 0.65
C GLU A 66 7.70 -10.54 0.89
N PHE A 67 6.46 -10.19 1.24
CA PHE A 67 6.06 -8.85 1.62
C PHE A 67 5.15 -8.93 2.86
N LYS A 68 4.98 -7.81 3.55
CA LYS A 68 4.05 -7.69 4.67
C LYS A 68 2.80 -6.96 4.22
N LYS A 69 1.65 -7.50 4.60
CA LYS A 69 0.35 -6.86 4.39
C LYS A 69 -0.41 -6.68 5.69
N VAL A 70 -1.21 -5.62 5.77
CA VAL A 70 -2.22 -5.42 6.82
C VAL A 70 -3.57 -5.31 6.16
N GLU A 71 -4.62 -5.78 6.85
CA GLU A 71 -6.00 -5.58 6.42
C GLU A 71 -6.65 -4.55 7.34
N ILE A 72 -7.18 -3.48 6.76
CA ILE A 72 -7.85 -2.39 7.48
C ILE A 72 -9.10 -2.02 6.68
N ASN A 73 -10.28 -2.06 7.32
CA ASN A 73 -11.56 -1.62 6.74
C ASN A 73 -11.83 -2.18 5.33
N ASP A 74 -11.72 -3.50 5.17
CA ASP A 74 -11.91 -4.23 3.91
C ASP A 74 -10.88 -3.91 2.81
N TYR A 75 -9.74 -3.30 3.14
CA TYR A 75 -8.61 -3.11 2.24
C TYR A 75 -7.36 -3.80 2.75
N LYS A 76 -6.62 -4.42 1.83
CA LYS A 76 -5.25 -4.88 2.09
C LYS A 76 -4.29 -3.76 1.71
N TYR A 77 -3.31 -3.49 2.57
CA TYR A 77 -2.24 -2.52 2.34
C TYR A 77 -0.88 -3.17 2.47
N TRP A 78 0.04 -2.84 1.55
CA TRP A 78 1.43 -3.30 1.61
C TRP A 78 2.39 -2.32 0.94
N ILE A 79 3.66 -2.39 1.35
CA ILE A 79 4.73 -1.55 0.81
C ILE A 79 5.60 -2.39 -0.14
N THR A 80 5.84 -1.87 -1.34
CA THR A 80 6.80 -2.44 -2.31
C THR A 80 7.80 -1.38 -2.77
N SER A 81 8.82 -1.78 -3.53
CA SER A 81 9.59 -0.83 -4.32
C SER A 81 8.79 -0.41 -5.55
N SER A 82 8.82 0.88 -5.87
CA SER A 82 8.30 1.41 -7.13
C SER A 82 9.04 0.80 -8.32
N TYR A 83 8.32 0.55 -9.39
CA TYR A 83 8.92 0.15 -10.67
C TYR A 83 9.40 1.37 -11.47
N TYR A 84 8.70 2.51 -11.33
CA TYR A 84 8.95 3.73 -12.09
C TYR A 84 10.01 4.64 -11.44
N SER A 85 10.36 4.38 -10.18
CA SER A 85 11.42 5.06 -9.44
C SER A 85 12.08 4.10 -8.46
N ASP A 86 13.24 4.45 -7.93
CA ASP A 86 13.84 3.74 -6.79
C ASP A 86 13.10 4.01 -5.45
N GLY A 87 11.91 4.63 -5.51
CA GLY A 87 11.09 5.01 -4.36
C GLY A 87 10.27 3.85 -3.79
N LEU A 88 9.62 4.09 -2.65
CA LEU A 88 8.71 3.11 -2.03
C LEU A 88 7.29 3.34 -2.51
N CYS A 89 6.54 2.29 -2.79
CA CYS A 89 5.12 2.34 -3.11
C CYS A 89 4.29 1.87 -1.93
N LEU A 90 3.23 2.60 -1.60
CA LEU A 90 2.11 2.06 -0.87
C LEU A 90 1.10 1.54 -1.90
N ASN A 91 0.69 0.29 -1.74
CA ASN A 91 -0.29 -0.37 -2.59
C ASN A 91 -1.51 -0.72 -1.74
N ARG A 92 -2.68 -0.73 -2.37
CA ARG A 92 -3.90 -1.26 -1.78
C ARG A 92 -4.71 -2.09 -2.76
N SER A 93 -5.48 -3.03 -2.22
CA SER A 93 -6.54 -3.74 -2.93
C SER A 93 -7.75 -3.92 -2.05
N ASN A 94 -8.94 -3.80 -2.63
CA ASN A 94 -10.19 -4.04 -1.93
C ASN A 94 -10.36 -5.56 -1.72
N VAL A 95 -10.69 -5.97 -0.50
CA VAL A 95 -10.88 -7.38 -0.12
C VAL A 95 -12.21 -7.92 -0.65
N GLY A 96 -13.11 -7.04 -1.14
CA GLY A 96 -14.38 -7.43 -1.74
C GLY A 96 -14.62 -6.80 -3.11
N ILE A 97 -14.16 -7.46 -4.18
CA ILE A 97 -15.02 -8.12 -5.20
C ILE A 97 -14.23 -9.34 -5.72
N ASP A 98 -14.74 -10.53 -5.41
CA ASP A 98 -14.40 -11.80 -6.09
C ASP A 98 -15.36 -11.98 -7.28
#